data_AF-A0A350X8Z1-F1
#
_entry.id   AF-A0A350X8Z1-F1
#
_cell.length_a   1.000
_cell.length_b   1.000
_cell.length_c   1.000
_cell.angle_alpha   90.00
_cell.angle_beta   90.00
_cell.angle_gamma   90.00
#
_symmetry.space_group_name_H-M   'P 1'
#
loop_
_entity.id
_entity.type
_entity.pdbx_description
1 polymer ?
#
loop_
_entity_poly.entity_id
_entity_poly.type
_entity_poly.pdbx_seq_one_letter_code
_entity_poly.pdbx_strand_id
1 'polypeptide(L)'
;MKLIDIKQEISLSELIDDMDLAKEAQSHLVRLGFLDPPADGKFGQMSTQALHNFKQRMQIKEVGIGVRTSEYLLGLETDTLLTLEQDLASRIIRYMQAKNYFVAIGAGRYNIVYVEGANADGVPNSDLMNEWNDRRIVIEIPGSKPLIKGNWIATSEPGWTYTAKPLNSQGAFRIAFGQYKAWKVGTHKDHEALVQVASVKGHRDRDKNGFRSGDPMVTGSFGINQHWGGNATKVGPWSAGCLVGQSRQGHRDFMKLIKQDQRYLLSRNYLFMSTVIGADDLAKNFPA
;
A
#
# COMPACT_ATOMS: atom_id res chain seq x y z
N MET A 1 0.63 -7.40 31.24
CA MET A 1 1.85 -8.25 31.19
C MET A 1 2.71 -7.81 30.00
N LYS A 2 4.00 -8.17 29.91
CA LYS A 2 4.79 -7.94 28.68
C LYS A 2 5.26 -9.25 28.05
N LEU A 3 5.55 -9.24 26.75
CA LEU A 3 6.09 -10.39 26.02
C LEU A 3 7.37 -10.95 26.67
N ILE A 4 8.24 -10.07 27.18
CA ILE A 4 9.51 -10.48 27.83
C ILE A 4 9.30 -11.26 29.14
N ASP A 5 8.14 -11.07 29.78
CA ASP A 5 7.80 -11.69 31.06
C ASP A 5 7.14 -13.07 30.88
N ILE A 6 6.81 -13.47 29.64
CA ILE A 6 6.16 -14.75 29.35
C ILE A 6 7.13 -15.90 29.63
N LYS A 7 6.81 -16.70 30.66
CA LYS A 7 7.55 -17.93 31.04
C LYS A 7 6.78 -19.22 30.75
N GLN A 8 5.47 -19.12 30.57
CA GLN A 8 4.58 -20.22 30.21
C GLN A 8 3.62 -19.74 29.14
N GLU A 9 3.09 -20.67 28.34
CA GLU A 9 2.16 -20.32 27.26
C GLU A 9 0.87 -19.71 27.81
N ILE A 10 0.49 -18.57 27.25
CA ILE A 10 -0.74 -17.84 27.55
C ILE A 10 -1.73 -18.10 26.43
N SER A 11 -2.96 -18.41 26.78
CA SER A 11 -4.04 -18.67 25.82
C SER A 11 -4.40 -17.43 24.99
N LEU A 12 -5.05 -17.63 23.85
CA LEU A 12 -5.55 -16.51 23.05
C LEU A 12 -6.61 -15.68 23.78
N SER A 13 -7.43 -16.30 24.65
CA SER A 13 -8.41 -15.57 25.47
C SER A 13 -7.72 -14.64 26.46
N GLU A 14 -6.69 -15.12 27.16
CA GLU A 14 -5.93 -14.29 28.09
C GLU A 14 -5.20 -13.14 27.37
N LEU A 15 -4.69 -13.37 26.16
CA LEU A 15 -4.12 -12.30 25.32
C LEU A 15 -5.18 -11.25 24.93
N ILE A 16 -6.40 -11.68 24.58
CA ILE A 16 -7.50 -10.79 24.21
C ILE A 16 -7.92 -9.92 25.40
N ASP A 17 -7.89 -10.47 26.62
CA ASP A 17 -8.29 -9.78 27.84
C ASP A 17 -7.18 -8.85 28.40
N ASP A 18 -5.90 -9.05 28.02
CA ASP A 18 -4.79 -8.14 28.34
C ASP A 18 -4.49 -7.17 27.19
N MET A 19 -5.16 -6.01 27.21
CA MET A 19 -5.06 -4.98 26.17
C MET A 19 -3.62 -4.47 25.93
N ASP A 20 -2.79 -4.39 26.97
CA ASP A 20 -1.41 -3.90 26.85
C ASP A 20 -0.52 -4.94 26.16
N LEU A 21 -0.64 -6.21 26.58
CA LEU A 21 0.06 -7.33 25.93
C LEU A 21 -0.40 -7.51 24.48
N ALA A 22 -1.71 -7.40 24.23
CA ALA A 22 -2.27 -7.45 22.88
C ALA A 22 -1.67 -6.36 21.99
N LYS A 23 -1.59 -5.12 22.49
CA LYS A 23 -1.03 -3.99 21.75
C LYS A 23 0.46 -4.16 21.49
N GLU A 24 1.21 -4.69 22.44
CA GLU A 24 2.64 -5.02 22.26
C GLU A 24 2.80 -6.07 21.16
N ALA A 25 2.09 -7.21 21.25
CA ALA A 25 2.13 -8.26 20.23
C ALA A 25 1.74 -7.75 18.83
N GLN A 26 0.66 -6.95 18.74
CA GLN A 26 0.26 -6.30 17.49
C GLN A 26 1.36 -5.39 16.94
N SER A 27 2.05 -4.61 17.79
CA SER A 27 3.11 -3.70 17.35
C SER A 27 4.27 -4.46 16.69
N HIS A 28 4.65 -5.61 17.24
CA HIS A 28 5.65 -6.50 16.63
C HIS A 28 5.15 -7.12 15.32
N LEU A 29 3.90 -7.61 15.27
CA LEU A 29 3.30 -8.12 14.04
C LEU A 29 3.19 -7.04 12.95
N VAL A 30 2.95 -5.79 13.31
CA VAL A 30 2.93 -4.65 12.39
C VAL A 30 4.33 -4.37 11.85
N ARG A 31 5.33 -4.27 12.73
CA ARG A 31 6.73 -4.06 12.33
C ARG A 31 7.22 -5.13 11.36
N LEU A 32 6.83 -6.38 11.60
CA LEU A 32 7.21 -7.55 10.81
C LEU A 32 6.34 -7.76 9.55
N GLY A 33 5.42 -6.85 9.23
CA GLY A 33 4.61 -6.93 8.02
C GLY A 33 3.42 -7.90 8.09
N PHE A 34 3.18 -8.53 9.24
CA PHE A 34 2.12 -9.53 9.45
C PHE A 34 0.75 -8.93 9.77
N LEU A 35 0.70 -7.74 10.37
CA LEU A 35 -0.55 -7.05 10.69
C LEU A 35 -0.49 -5.62 10.13
N ASP A 36 -1.59 -5.13 9.56
CA ASP A 36 -1.60 -3.73 9.13
C ASP A 36 -1.64 -2.78 10.34
N PRO A 37 -0.98 -1.60 10.28
CA PRO A 37 -1.10 -0.61 11.34
C PRO A 37 -2.53 -0.03 11.43
N PRO A 38 -2.90 0.56 12.59
CA PRO A 38 -2.13 0.68 13.84
C PRO A 38 -2.32 -0.53 14.80
N ALA A 39 -1.44 -0.64 15.79
CA ALA A 39 -1.67 -1.49 16.97
C ALA A 39 -2.57 -0.77 17.98
N ASP A 40 -3.76 -1.32 18.23
CA ASP A 40 -4.84 -0.69 19.01
C ASP A 40 -5.23 -1.47 20.28
N GLY A 41 -4.58 -2.60 20.55
CA GLY A 41 -4.88 -3.51 21.67
C GLY A 41 -6.12 -4.39 21.44
N LYS A 42 -6.88 -4.18 20.36
CA LYS A 42 -8.08 -4.97 20.06
C LYS A 42 -7.70 -6.20 19.26
N PHE A 43 -7.44 -7.31 19.95
CA PHE A 43 -6.96 -8.55 19.34
C PHE A 43 -8.08 -9.37 18.67
N GLY A 44 -8.66 -8.82 17.60
CA GLY A 44 -9.73 -9.46 16.84
C GLY A 44 -9.24 -10.41 15.74
N GLN A 45 -10.16 -10.79 14.84
CA GLN A 45 -9.92 -11.75 13.74
C GLN A 45 -8.68 -11.44 12.90
N MET A 46 -8.41 -10.16 12.61
CA MET A 46 -7.22 -9.74 11.84
C MET A 46 -5.92 -10.02 12.61
N SER A 47 -5.88 -9.69 13.90
CA SER A 47 -4.72 -9.95 14.76
C SER A 47 -4.52 -11.45 14.97
N THR A 48 -5.59 -12.21 15.17
CA THR A 48 -5.55 -13.68 15.28
C THR A 48 -4.99 -14.32 14.02
N GLN A 49 -5.47 -13.93 12.84
CA GLN A 49 -4.94 -14.46 11.58
C GLN A 49 -3.49 -14.02 11.35
N ALA A 50 -3.14 -12.78 11.69
CA ALA A 50 -1.77 -12.30 11.57
C ALA A 50 -0.80 -13.10 12.45
N LEU A 51 -1.16 -13.35 13.70
CA LEU A 51 -0.39 -14.17 14.63
C LEU A 51 -0.26 -15.62 14.11
N HIS A 52 -1.34 -16.18 13.59
CA HIS A 52 -1.32 -17.51 12.98
C HIS A 52 -0.36 -17.57 11.79
N ASN A 53 -0.46 -16.63 10.85
CA ASN A 53 0.42 -16.55 9.68
C ASN A 53 1.89 -16.37 10.07
N PHE A 54 2.17 -15.54 11.08
CA PHE A 54 3.50 -15.35 11.64
C PHE A 54 4.06 -16.66 12.21
N LYS A 55 3.28 -17.35 13.06
CA LYS A 55 3.69 -18.62 13.67
C LYS A 55 3.89 -19.72 12.63
N GLN A 56 3.05 -19.78 11.60
CA GLN A 56 3.28 -20.67 10.46
C GLN A 56 4.61 -20.36 9.75
N ARG A 57 4.88 -19.09 9.45
CA ARG A 57 6.13 -18.67 8.79
C ARG A 57 7.36 -19.04 9.63
N MET A 58 7.27 -18.92 10.94
CA MET A 58 8.35 -19.22 11.90
C MET A 58 8.35 -20.69 12.37
N GLN A 59 7.42 -21.52 11.88
CA GLN A 59 7.24 -22.93 12.26
C GLN A 59 7.05 -23.14 13.79
N ILE A 60 6.30 -22.23 14.43
CA ILE A 60 6.02 -22.25 15.86
C ILE A 60 4.73 -23.06 16.12
N LYS A 61 4.81 -24.02 17.04
CA LYS A 61 3.73 -24.97 17.35
C LYS A 61 2.87 -24.60 18.57
N GLU A 62 3.28 -23.59 19.34
CA GLU A 62 2.48 -23.05 20.45
C GLU A 62 1.05 -22.73 19.93
N VAL A 63 0.02 -22.82 20.76
CA VAL A 63 -1.36 -22.48 20.39
C VAL A 63 -1.61 -20.99 20.62
N GLY A 64 -1.32 -20.50 21.82
CA GLY A 64 -1.37 -19.09 22.23
C GLY A 64 -0.02 -18.38 22.05
N ILE A 65 0.40 -17.57 23.02
CA ILE A 65 1.73 -16.94 23.01
C ILE A 65 2.56 -17.55 24.14
N GLY A 66 3.58 -18.32 23.78
CA GLY A 66 4.57 -18.83 24.71
C GLY A 66 5.93 -18.17 24.54
N VAL A 67 6.95 -18.78 25.14
CA VAL A 67 8.33 -18.28 25.14
C VAL A 67 8.84 -18.11 23.71
N ARG A 68 8.61 -19.10 22.85
CA ARG A 68 9.15 -19.07 21.48
C ARG A 68 8.46 -17.99 20.63
N THR A 69 7.14 -17.87 20.71
CA THR A 69 6.43 -16.80 20.00
C THR A 69 6.94 -15.43 20.46
N SER A 70 7.16 -15.24 21.76
CA SER A 70 7.65 -13.99 22.34
C SER A 70 9.07 -13.65 21.89
N GLU A 71 9.99 -14.62 21.93
CA GLU A 71 11.38 -14.46 21.45
C GLU A 71 11.43 -14.01 19.99
N TYR A 72 10.67 -14.64 19.11
CA TYR A 72 10.64 -14.26 17.70
C TYR A 72 9.99 -12.89 17.48
N LEU A 73 8.89 -12.55 18.17
CA LEU A 73 8.27 -11.23 18.03
C LEU A 73 9.23 -10.10 18.44
N LEU A 74 9.95 -10.32 19.54
CA LEU A 74 10.89 -9.36 20.11
C LEU A 74 12.20 -9.24 19.31
N GLY A 75 12.78 -10.36 18.87
CA GLY A 75 14.15 -10.39 18.33
C GLY A 75 14.27 -10.43 16.80
N LEU A 76 13.20 -10.70 16.07
CA LEU A 76 13.29 -10.85 14.60
C LEU A 76 13.33 -9.48 13.93
N GLU A 77 14.27 -9.24 13.02
CA GLU A 77 14.33 -8.01 12.22
C GLU A 77 13.63 -8.19 10.87
N THR A 78 12.95 -7.14 10.38
CA THR A 78 12.17 -7.21 9.14
C THR A 78 13.02 -7.61 7.93
N ASP A 79 14.29 -7.16 7.88
CA ASP A 79 15.22 -7.50 6.79
C ASP A 79 15.52 -9.00 6.70
N THR A 80 15.46 -9.72 7.82
CA THR A 80 15.69 -11.18 7.85
C THR A 80 14.53 -11.98 7.23
N LEU A 81 13.37 -11.35 7.06
CA LEU A 81 12.20 -11.96 6.44
C LEU A 81 12.23 -11.88 4.91
N LEU A 82 13.11 -11.04 4.35
CA LEU A 82 13.11 -10.66 2.95
C LEU A 82 14.37 -11.12 2.22
N THR A 83 14.22 -11.48 0.96
CA THR A 83 15.32 -11.73 0.03
C THR A 83 15.18 -10.73 -1.11
N LEU A 84 15.93 -9.63 -1.00
CA LEU A 84 15.85 -8.51 -1.94
C LEU A 84 17.02 -8.58 -2.93
N GLU A 85 16.70 -8.73 -4.21
CA GLU A 85 17.64 -8.76 -5.34
C GLU A 85 17.69 -7.40 -6.05
N GLN A 86 18.22 -7.30 -7.27
CA GLN A 86 18.25 -6.03 -8.02
C GLN A 86 17.03 -5.80 -8.91
N ASP A 87 16.08 -6.72 -8.91
CA ASP A 87 14.84 -6.56 -9.67
C ASP A 87 13.96 -5.40 -9.14
N LEU A 88 13.03 -4.96 -9.98
CA LEU A 88 12.15 -3.83 -9.68
C LEU A 88 11.33 -4.01 -8.39
N ALA A 89 10.81 -5.21 -8.09
CA ALA A 89 10.04 -5.42 -6.87
C ALA A 89 10.95 -5.25 -5.65
N SER A 90 12.13 -5.87 -5.68
CA SER A 90 13.11 -5.74 -4.60
C SER A 90 13.53 -4.28 -4.37
N ARG A 91 13.76 -3.50 -5.44
CA ARG A 91 14.07 -2.06 -5.36
C ARG A 91 12.93 -1.25 -4.75
N ILE A 92 11.68 -1.50 -5.15
CA ILE A 92 10.50 -0.85 -4.58
C ILE A 92 10.36 -1.18 -3.09
N ILE A 93 10.56 -2.45 -2.69
CA ILE A 93 10.48 -2.84 -1.29
C ILE A 93 11.58 -2.17 -0.46
N ARG A 94 12.83 -2.09 -0.96
CA ARG A 94 13.90 -1.31 -0.28
C ARG A 94 13.52 0.16 -0.10
N TYR A 95 12.96 0.78 -1.14
CA TYR A 95 12.49 2.16 -1.06
C TYR A 95 11.41 2.32 0.03
N MET A 96 10.43 1.42 0.07
CA MET A 96 9.39 1.42 1.09
C MET A 96 9.99 1.28 2.50
N GLN A 97 10.92 0.36 2.71
CA GLN A 97 11.61 0.20 4.00
C GLN A 97 12.38 1.46 4.41
N ALA A 98 13.15 2.06 3.49
CA ALA A 98 13.93 3.27 3.76
C ALA A 98 13.05 4.49 4.08
N LYS A 99 11.81 4.54 3.59
CA LYS A 99 10.82 5.59 3.93
C LYS A 99 9.96 5.23 5.15
N ASN A 100 10.24 4.13 5.83
CA ASN A 100 9.43 3.58 6.93
C ASN A 100 7.96 3.33 6.54
N TYR A 101 7.72 2.96 5.28
CA TYR A 101 6.40 2.53 4.82
C TYR A 101 6.16 1.07 5.22
N PHE A 102 4.91 0.74 5.51
CA PHE A 102 4.51 -0.61 5.82
C PHE A 102 4.63 -1.51 4.58
N VAL A 103 5.24 -2.68 4.76
CA VAL A 103 5.35 -3.73 3.74
C VAL A 103 4.60 -4.95 4.24
N ALA A 104 3.54 -5.34 3.53
CA ALA A 104 2.80 -6.56 3.83
C ALA A 104 3.58 -7.79 3.38
N ILE A 105 3.72 -8.77 4.28
CA ILE A 105 4.37 -10.06 4.04
C ILE A 105 3.35 -11.20 4.17
N GLY A 106 3.47 -12.19 3.28
CA GLY A 106 2.65 -13.40 3.27
C GLY A 106 1.94 -13.63 1.94
N ALA A 107 1.59 -14.90 1.68
CA ALA A 107 0.84 -15.29 0.51
C ALA A 107 -0.57 -14.67 0.52
N GLY A 108 -1.02 -14.20 -0.64
CA GLY A 108 -2.30 -13.50 -0.79
C GLY A 108 -2.36 -12.18 -0.04
N ARG A 109 -1.23 -11.53 0.24
CA ARG A 109 -1.18 -10.19 0.83
C ARG A 109 -0.44 -9.24 -0.09
N TYR A 110 -1.16 -8.25 -0.58
CA TYR A 110 -0.70 -7.42 -1.67
C TYR A 110 -0.26 -6.03 -1.19
N ASN A 111 0.81 -5.54 -1.80
CA ASN A 111 1.29 -4.17 -1.69
C ASN A 111 0.95 -3.46 -3.00
N ILE A 112 0.08 -2.45 -2.96
CA ILE A 112 -0.27 -1.63 -4.13
C ILE A 112 0.68 -0.43 -4.15
N VAL A 113 1.39 -0.25 -5.26
CA VAL A 113 2.38 0.82 -5.44
C VAL A 113 2.15 1.51 -6.78
N TYR A 114 2.06 2.83 -6.77
CA TYR A 114 2.13 3.67 -7.96
C TYR A 114 3.53 4.27 -8.05
N VAL A 115 4.17 4.11 -9.20
CA VAL A 115 5.47 4.70 -9.51
C VAL A 115 5.25 5.73 -10.62
N GLU A 116 5.32 7.01 -10.24
CA GLU A 116 5.13 8.15 -11.12
C GLU A 116 6.35 8.36 -12.02
N GLY A 117 6.14 8.58 -13.32
CA GLY A 117 7.19 8.81 -14.30
C GLY A 117 8.06 7.58 -14.60
N ALA A 118 7.49 6.38 -14.65
CA ALA A 118 8.25 5.12 -14.85
C ALA A 118 7.84 4.29 -16.07
N ASN A 119 8.83 3.72 -16.75
CA ASN A 119 8.66 2.62 -17.69
C ASN A 119 8.30 1.31 -16.98
N ALA A 120 7.97 0.26 -17.73
CA ALA A 120 7.53 -1.02 -17.15
C ALA A 120 8.63 -1.72 -16.30
N ASP A 121 9.90 -1.45 -16.59
CA ASP A 121 11.07 -1.90 -15.85
C ASP A 121 11.44 -0.98 -14.66
N GLY A 122 10.69 0.10 -14.46
CA GLY A 122 10.91 1.09 -13.40
C GLY A 122 12.02 2.08 -13.69
N VAL A 123 12.54 2.14 -14.93
CA VAL A 123 13.43 3.21 -15.36
C VAL A 123 12.62 4.51 -15.51
N PRO A 124 13.09 5.66 -15.00
CA PRO A 124 12.40 6.93 -15.17
C PRO A 124 12.19 7.28 -16.64
N ASN A 125 11.02 7.85 -16.96
CA ASN A 125 10.71 8.45 -18.25
C ASN A 125 10.61 9.98 -18.12
N SER A 126 10.17 10.66 -19.18
CA SER A 126 10.12 12.13 -19.23
C SER A 126 9.01 12.77 -18.39
N ASP A 127 8.21 11.96 -17.70
CA ASP A 127 7.09 12.38 -16.85
C ASP A 127 6.19 13.48 -17.46
N LEU A 128 5.83 13.32 -18.72
CA LEU A 128 5.04 14.32 -19.44
C LEU A 128 3.62 14.42 -18.89
N MET A 129 3.20 15.66 -18.60
CA MET A 129 1.84 15.97 -18.20
C MET A 129 0.81 15.43 -19.21
N ASN A 130 -0.32 14.94 -18.69
CA ASN A 130 -1.47 14.44 -19.48
C ASN A 130 -1.19 13.13 -20.25
N GLU A 131 -0.09 12.44 -19.95
CA GLU A 131 0.25 11.13 -20.51
C GLU A 131 -0.02 9.98 -19.55
N TRP A 132 -0.06 8.76 -20.11
CA TRP A 132 -0.11 7.53 -19.34
C TRP A 132 1.31 6.97 -19.19
N ASN A 133 2.04 7.52 -18.23
CA ASN A 133 3.49 7.39 -18.06
C ASN A 133 3.89 6.88 -16.67
N ASP A 134 2.90 6.48 -15.86
CA ASP A 134 3.12 5.93 -14.53
C ASP A 134 2.83 4.42 -14.52
N ARG A 135 3.26 3.75 -13.46
CA ARG A 135 3.01 2.32 -13.26
C ARG A 135 2.15 2.09 -12.03
N ARG A 136 1.06 1.35 -12.20
CA ARG A 136 0.32 0.71 -11.09
C ARG A 136 0.84 -0.70 -10.92
N ILE A 137 1.47 -0.98 -9.80
CA ILE A 137 2.15 -2.24 -9.51
C ILE A 137 1.51 -2.89 -8.29
N VAL A 138 1.32 -4.21 -8.35
CA VAL A 138 0.93 -5.03 -7.21
C VAL A 138 2.05 -6.03 -6.91
N ILE A 139 2.59 -5.96 -5.70
CA ILE A 139 3.68 -6.82 -5.22
C ILE A 139 3.16 -7.75 -4.14
N GLU A 140 3.50 -9.02 -4.23
CA GLU A 140 3.25 -10.04 -3.20
C GLU A 140 4.60 -10.55 -2.66
N ILE A 141 4.65 -10.89 -1.37
CA ILE A 141 5.83 -11.51 -0.76
C ILE A 141 5.37 -12.83 -0.11
N PRO A 142 5.15 -13.90 -0.90
CA PRO A 142 4.55 -15.13 -0.37
C PRO A 142 5.47 -15.87 0.60
N GLY A 143 6.79 -15.70 0.46
CA GLY A 143 7.83 -16.26 1.33
C GLY A 143 8.78 -15.18 1.80
N SER A 144 9.93 -15.04 1.13
CA SER A 144 10.91 -13.97 1.37
C SER A 144 11.16 -13.09 0.14
N LYS A 145 11.01 -13.64 -1.06
CA LYS A 145 11.24 -12.91 -2.32
C LYS A 145 10.00 -12.10 -2.73
N PRO A 146 10.12 -10.79 -2.98
CA PRO A 146 9.05 -9.99 -3.58
C PRO A 146 8.78 -10.37 -5.03
N LEU A 147 7.51 -10.43 -5.41
CA LEU A 147 7.07 -10.80 -6.76
C LEU A 147 6.06 -9.79 -7.28
N ILE A 148 6.31 -9.23 -8.46
CA ILE A 148 5.31 -8.43 -9.19
C ILE A 148 4.21 -9.36 -9.68
N LYS A 149 2.98 -9.19 -9.18
CA LYS A 149 1.78 -9.93 -9.59
C LYS A 149 0.99 -9.21 -10.68
N GLY A 150 1.19 -7.90 -10.80
CA GLY A 150 0.60 -7.09 -11.84
C GLY A 150 1.34 -5.77 -11.99
N ASN A 151 1.46 -5.29 -13.22
CA ASN A 151 2.15 -4.06 -13.56
C ASN A 151 1.45 -3.44 -14.78
N TRP A 152 0.67 -2.39 -14.56
CA TRP A 152 -0.17 -1.77 -15.57
C TRP A 152 0.23 -0.32 -15.81
N ILE A 153 0.07 0.14 -17.06
CA ILE A 153 0.14 1.56 -17.39
C ILE A 153 -0.95 2.32 -16.61
N ALA A 154 -0.57 3.42 -15.98
CA ALA A 154 -1.43 4.21 -15.12
C ALA A 154 -1.07 5.70 -15.15
N THR A 155 -1.76 6.46 -14.31
CA THR A 155 -1.34 7.80 -13.87
C THR A 155 -1.66 7.98 -12.37
N SER A 156 -0.81 8.67 -11.62
CA SER A 156 -1.10 9.28 -10.30
C SER A 156 -1.43 10.78 -10.39
N GLU A 157 -1.49 11.31 -11.61
CA GLU A 157 -1.56 12.74 -11.88
C GLU A 157 -2.90 13.18 -12.50
N PRO A 158 -3.28 14.47 -12.38
CA PRO A 158 -4.44 14.99 -13.06
C PRO A 158 -4.16 15.11 -14.57
N GLY A 159 -5.20 14.87 -15.37
CA GLY A 159 -5.14 15.15 -16.80
C GLY A 159 -5.29 16.64 -17.10
N TRP A 160 -4.88 17.04 -18.30
CA TRP A 160 -4.89 18.45 -18.74
C TRP A 160 -6.25 19.13 -18.58
N THR A 161 -7.35 18.38 -18.75
CA THR A 161 -8.72 18.89 -18.53
C THR A 161 -8.87 19.56 -17.17
N TYR A 162 -8.32 18.95 -16.11
CA TYR A 162 -8.45 19.45 -14.74
C TYR A 162 -7.27 20.33 -14.32
N THR A 163 -6.11 20.23 -14.97
CA THR A 163 -5.04 21.22 -14.80
C THR A 163 -5.46 22.58 -15.39
N ALA A 164 -5.98 22.59 -16.62
CA ALA A 164 -6.43 23.81 -17.29
C ALA A 164 -7.66 24.41 -16.62
N LYS A 165 -8.65 23.57 -16.25
CA LYS A 165 -9.90 23.96 -15.59
C LYS A 165 -10.12 23.14 -14.31
N PRO A 166 -9.47 23.53 -13.19
CA PRO A 166 -9.56 22.76 -11.96
C PRO A 166 -10.95 22.83 -11.34
N LEU A 167 -11.34 21.74 -10.68
CA LEU A 167 -12.59 21.65 -9.92
C LEU A 167 -12.56 22.52 -8.64
N ASN A 168 -11.38 22.92 -8.21
CA ASN A 168 -11.15 23.79 -7.07
C ASN A 168 -10.38 25.03 -7.53
N SER A 169 -10.76 26.22 -7.07
CA SER A 169 -10.11 27.48 -7.44
C SER A 169 -8.65 27.58 -7.01
N GLN A 170 -8.19 26.74 -6.08
CA GLN A 170 -6.80 26.65 -5.66
C GLN A 170 -5.93 25.80 -6.58
N GLY A 171 -6.49 25.06 -7.55
CA GLY A 171 -5.72 24.25 -8.48
C GLY A 171 -6.13 22.78 -8.56
N ALA A 172 -5.51 22.06 -9.51
CA ALA A 172 -5.70 20.62 -9.67
C ALA A 172 -5.13 19.89 -8.44
N PHE A 173 -5.77 18.79 -8.04
CA PHE A 173 -5.25 17.98 -6.95
C PHE A 173 -4.14 17.06 -7.49
N ARG A 174 -2.99 17.06 -6.81
CA ARG A 174 -1.90 16.10 -7.05
C ARG A 174 -1.63 15.37 -5.74
N ILE A 175 -1.78 14.04 -5.71
CA ILE A 175 -1.54 13.28 -4.49
C ILE A 175 -0.08 13.45 -4.05
N ALA A 176 0.16 13.62 -2.75
CA ALA A 176 1.53 13.73 -2.25
C ALA A 176 2.17 12.35 -2.21
N PHE A 177 3.45 12.24 -2.55
CA PHE A 177 4.20 10.99 -2.39
C PHE A 177 4.14 10.53 -0.93
N GLY A 178 3.87 9.24 -0.73
CA GLY A 178 3.47 8.73 0.58
C GLY A 178 2.76 7.39 0.52
N GLN A 179 2.41 6.87 1.69
CA GLN A 179 1.60 5.67 1.83
C GLN A 179 0.30 6.01 2.58
N TYR A 180 -0.83 5.55 2.04
CA TYR A 180 -2.15 5.87 2.58
C TYR A 180 -3.00 4.61 2.70
N LYS A 181 -3.65 4.43 3.85
CA LYS A 181 -4.67 3.38 4.07
C LYS A 181 -6.05 4.01 3.91
N ALA A 182 -6.50 4.16 2.66
CA ALA A 182 -7.57 5.10 2.34
C ALA A 182 -8.65 4.58 1.38
N TRP A 183 -8.57 3.34 0.90
CA TRP A 183 -9.48 2.86 -0.13
C TRP A 183 -10.21 1.57 0.24
N LYS A 184 -11.44 1.39 -0.26
CA LYS A 184 -12.19 0.14 -0.15
C LYS A 184 -12.74 -0.27 -1.51
N VAL A 185 -13.08 -1.54 -1.69
CA VAL A 185 -13.81 -1.97 -2.89
C VAL A 185 -15.15 -1.25 -2.95
N GLY A 186 -15.46 -0.67 -4.11
CA GLY A 186 -16.71 0.05 -4.38
C GLY A 186 -16.89 0.28 -5.87
N THR A 187 -17.72 1.26 -6.22
CA THR A 187 -18.06 1.57 -7.62
C THR A 187 -17.68 3.00 -7.96
N HIS A 188 -16.93 3.20 -9.03
CA HIS A 188 -16.72 4.50 -9.66
C HIS A 188 -17.60 4.59 -10.91
N LYS A 189 -18.68 5.37 -10.84
CA LYS A 189 -19.69 5.48 -11.90
C LYS A 189 -20.32 4.13 -12.24
N ASP A 190 -19.87 3.50 -13.31
CA ASP A 190 -20.41 2.28 -13.91
C ASP A 190 -19.53 1.04 -13.67
N HIS A 191 -18.46 1.14 -12.88
CA HIS A 191 -17.52 0.03 -12.70
C HIS A 191 -16.88 -0.08 -11.33
N GLU A 192 -16.44 -1.30 -11.02
CA GLU A 192 -15.75 -1.61 -9.78
C GLU A 192 -14.40 -0.88 -9.70
N ALA A 193 -14.11 -0.31 -8.53
CA ALA A 193 -12.95 0.50 -8.26
C ALA A 193 -12.55 0.39 -6.79
N LEU A 194 -11.36 0.88 -6.45
CA LEU A 194 -11.01 1.20 -5.08
C LEU A 194 -11.45 2.63 -4.78
N VAL A 195 -12.50 2.82 -3.98
CA VAL A 195 -13.07 4.15 -3.69
C VAL A 195 -12.45 4.74 -2.43
N GLN A 196 -12.14 6.05 -2.48
CA GLN A 196 -11.57 6.74 -1.32
C GLN A 196 -12.59 6.80 -0.17
N VAL A 197 -12.14 6.45 1.03
CA VAL A 197 -12.93 6.51 2.26
C VAL A 197 -12.18 7.02 3.48
N ALA A 198 -10.87 7.24 3.37
CA ALA A 198 -10.11 7.96 4.39
C ALA A 198 -9.30 9.11 3.77
N SER A 199 -8.84 10.01 4.63
CA SER A 199 -8.09 11.18 4.19
C SER A 199 -6.77 10.81 3.53
N VAL A 200 -6.42 11.51 2.47
CA VAL A 200 -5.09 11.50 1.86
C VAL A 200 -4.49 12.90 1.91
N LYS A 201 -3.18 13.00 1.69
CA LYS A 201 -2.48 14.28 1.53
C LYS A 201 -2.21 14.54 0.05
N GLY A 202 -2.16 15.81 -0.33
CA GLY A 202 -1.80 16.22 -1.67
C GLY A 202 -1.51 17.71 -1.77
N HIS A 203 -1.32 18.16 -2.99
CA HIS A 203 -1.00 19.54 -3.35
C HIS A 203 -2.10 20.10 -4.26
N ARG A 204 -2.21 21.43 -4.27
CA ARG A 204 -3.08 22.16 -5.20
C ARG A 204 -2.23 22.96 -6.17
N ASP A 205 -2.13 22.44 -7.39
CA ASP A 205 -1.36 23.00 -8.51
C ASP A 205 -2.04 24.27 -9.02
N ARG A 206 -1.73 25.39 -8.38
CA ARG A 206 -2.40 26.67 -8.60
C ARG A 206 -1.90 27.35 -9.86
N ASP A 207 -0.60 27.26 -10.11
CA ASP A 207 0.07 27.90 -11.24
C ASP A 207 0.06 27.03 -12.51
N LYS A 208 -0.42 25.78 -12.40
CA LYS A 208 -0.62 24.83 -13.50
C LYS A 208 0.69 24.38 -14.14
N ASN A 209 1.78 24.45 -13.38
CA ASN A 209 3.11 24.11 -13.87
C ASN A 209 3.35 22.58 -13.86
N GLY A 210 2.49 21.83 -13.19
CA GLY A 210 2.59 20.38 -13.11
C GLY A 210 3.57 19.85 -12.07
N PHE A 211 3.99 20.66 -11.10
CA PHE A 211 4.96 20.31 -10.07
C PHE A 211 4.39 20.55 -8.68
N ARG A 212 4.70 19.67 -7.71
CA ARG A 212 4.28 19.84 -6.31
C ARG A 212 5.08 20.93 -5.57
N SER A 213 6.22 21.34 -6.11
CA SER A 213 7.16 22.27 -5.45
C SER A 213 6.56 23.67 -5.36
N GLY A 214 6.40 24.16 -4.13
CA GLY A 214 5.81 25.48 -3.87
C GLY A 214 4.27 25.48 -3.75
N ASP A 215 3.62 24.35 -4.05
CA ASP A 215 2.17 24.23 -3.91
C ASP A 215 1.71 24.00 -2.47
N PRO A 216 0.56 24.60 -2.06
CA PRO A 216 -0.03 24.35 -0.74
C PRO A 216 -0.38 22.87 -0.55
N MET A 217 0.06 22.32 0.59
CA MET A 217 -0.34 20.97 1.01
C MET A 217 -1.75 20.99 1.62
N VAL A 218 -2.57 20.02 1.24
CA VAL A 218 -3.93 19.82 1.73
C VAL A 218 -4.12 18.39 2.22
N THR A 219 -4.99 18.17 3.21
CA THR A 219 -5.35 16.86 3.75
C THR A 219 -6.85 16.71 3.80
N GLY A 220 -7.40 15.59 3.34
CA GLY A 220 -8.84 15.34 3.40
C GLY A 220 -9.34 14.27 2.44
N SER A 221 -10.67 14.22 2.29
CA SER A 221 -11.35 13.40 1.29
C SER A 221 -11.60 14.23 0.04
N PHE A 222 -11.11 13.78 -1.11
CA PHE A 222 -11.21 14.52 -2.37
C PHE A 222 -11.80 13.68 -3.51
N GLY A 223 -12.32 12.48 -3.21
CA GLY A 223 -12.86 11.55 -4.20
C GLY A 223 -11.79 10.89 -5.07
N ILE A 224 -10.58 10.73 -4.54
CA ILE A 224 -9.40 10.18 -5.23
C ILE A 224 -9.54 8.66 -5.34
N ASN A 225 -10.34 8.20 -6.29
CA ASN A 225 -10.59 6.77 -6.49
C ASN A 225 -9.46 6.13 -7.30
N GLN A 226 -9.33 4.80 -7.20
CA GLN A 226 -8.50 4.02 -8.12
C GLN A 226 -9.37 3.27 -9.13
N HIS A 227 -9.41 3.76 -10.36
CA HIS A 227 -10.36 3.35 -11.40
C HIS A 227 -9.68 3.26 -12.78
N TRP A 228 -10.44 3.04 -13.86
CA TRP A 228 -9.88 3.00 -15.21
C TRP A 228 -9.98 4.33 -15.98
N GLY A 229 -9.10 4.49 -16.97
CA GLY A 229 -9.08 5.55 -17.98
C GLY A 229 -9.85 5.21 -19.26
N GLY A 230 -10.63 4.13 -19.25
CA GLY A 230 -11.54 3.80 -20.35
C GLY A 230 -10.86 3.45 -21.68
N ASN A 231 -9.56 3.11 -21.68
CA ASN A 231 -8.71 2.94 -22.85
C ASN A 231 -8.40 4.25 -23.61
N ALA A 232 -8.49 5.41 -22.95
CA ALA A 232 -8.13 6.67 -23.57
C ALA A 232 -6.63 6.75 -23.90
N THR A 233 -6.29 7.49 -24.95
CA THR A 233 -4.90 7.71 -25.38
C THR A 233 -4.20 8.79 -24.54
N LYS A 234 -4.96 9.65 -23.86
CA LYS A 234 -4.48 10.69 -22.92
C LYS A 234 -5.25 10.62 -21.61
N VAL A 235 -4.68 11.18 -20.53
CA VAL A 235 -5.37 11.23 -19.23
C VAL A 235 -6.62 12.09 -19.29
N GLY A 236 -6.51 13.32 -19.80
CA GLY A 236 -7.61 14.23 -20.06
C GLY A 236 -8.65 14.29 -18.93
N PRO A 237 -9.93 13.97 -19.20
CA PRO A 237 -11.00 14.04 -18.21
C PRO A 237 -11.06 12.82 -17.28
N TRP A 238 -10.17 11.84 -17.40
CA TRP A 238 -10.20 10.60 -16.63
C TRP A 238 -9.58 10.72 -15.24
N SER A 239 -8.77 11.75 -14.97
CA SER A 239 -8.20 11.96 -13.62
C SER A 239 -8.22 13.43 -13.25
N ALA A 240 -8.94 13.77 -12.17
CA ALA A 240 -8.82 15.06 -11.49
C ALA A 240 -7.80 15.02 -10.34
N GLY A 241 -6.88 14.05 -10.37
CA GLY A 241 -5.97 13.68 -9.28
C GLY A 241 -6.20 12.27 -8.73
N CYS A 242 -7.04 11.45 -9.40
CA CYS A 242 -7.27 10.03 -9.09
C CYS A 242 -6.04 9.17 -9.42
N LEU A 243 -6.01 7.94 -8.91
CA LEU A 243 -5.01 6.94 -9.29
C LEU A 243 -5.56 6.02 -10.38
N VAL A 244 -5.25 6.27 -11.65
CA VAL A 244 -6.04 5.70 -12.76
C VAL A 244 -5.23 4.73 -13.59
N GLY A 245 -5.70 3.50 -13.76
CA GLY A 245 -5.13 2.56 -14.73
C GLY A 245 -5.66 2.85 -16.14
N GLN A 246 -4.81 2.89 -17.16
CA GLN A 246 -5.23 3.33 -18.50
C GLN A 246 -6.36 2.48 -19.11
N SER A 247 -6.17 1.15 -19.13
CA SER A 247 -7.06 0.25 -19.84
C SER A 247 -8.17 -0.35 -18.97
N ARG A 248 -9.33 -0.61 -19.58
CA ARG A 248 -10.44 -1.30 -18.93
C ARG A 248 -10.05 -2.71 -18.51
N GLN A 249 -9.36 -3.44 -19.40
CA GLN A 249 -8.94 -4.82 -19.13
C GLN A 249 -7.93 -4.87 -17.99
N GLY A 250 -6.89 -4.05 -18.02
CA GLY A 250 -5.88 -4.02 -16.96
C GLY A 250 -6.47 -3.63 -15.60
N HIS A 251 -7.51 -2.81 -15.57
CA HIS A 251 -8.24 -2.50 -14.33
C HIS A 251 -9.12 -3.65 -13.84
N ARG A 252 -9.78 -4.38 -14.74
CA ARG A 252 -10.50 -5.61 -14.35
C ARG A 252 -9.55 -6.66 -13.77
N ASP A 253 -8.37 -6.80 -14.37
CA ASP A 253 -7.32 -7.70 -13.87
C ASP A 253 -6.80 -7.26 -12.50
N PHE A 254 -6.56 -5.95 -12.33
CA PHE A 254 -6.21 -5.35 -11.04
C PHE A 254 -7.26 -5.65 -9.97
N MET A 255 -8.54 -5.33 -10.21
CA MET A 255 -9.62 -5.59 -9.25
C MET A 255 -9.78 -7.08 -8.94
N LYS A 256 -9.69 -7.95 -9.96
CA LYS A 256 -9.72 -9.41 -9.78
C LYS A 256 -8.58 -9.90 -8.90
N LEU A 257 -7.38 -9.32 -9.04
CA LEU A 257 -6.21 -9.68 -8.23
C LEU A 257 -6.38 -9.20 -6.78
N ILE A 258 -6.63 -7.90 -6.55
CA ILE A 258 -6.65 -7.35 -5.19
C ILE A 258 -7.82 -7.88 -4.34
N LYS A 259 -8.90 -8.35 -4.96
CA LYS A 259 -10.01 -9.01 -4.25
C LYS A 259 -9.70 -10.43 -3.77
N GLN A 260 -8.54 -10.98 -4.14
CA GLN A 260 -7.98 -12.20 -3.56
C GLN A 260 -7.15 -11.92 -2.31
N ASP A 261 -6.96 -10.65 -1.92
CA ASP A 261 -6.20 -10.33 -0.70
C ASP A 261 -6.85 -10.98 0.51
N GLN A 262 -6.08 -11.74 1.29
CA GLN A 262 -6.57 -12.45 2.47
C GLN A 262 -7.21 -11.49 3.47
N ARG A 263 -6.70 -10.27 3.60
CA ARG A 263 -7.28 -9.26 4.51
C ARG A 263 -8.66 -8.82 4.04
N TYR A 264 -8.85 -8.68 2.73
CA TYR A 264 -10.16 -8.40 2.14
C TYR A 264 -11.11 -9.61 2.19
N LEU A 265 -10.58 -10.84 2.07
CA LEU A 265 -11.38 -12.06 2.23
C LEU A 265 -11.89 -12.23 3.66
N LEU A 266 -11.06 -11.88 4.66
CA LEU A 266 -11.44 -11.88 6.08
C LEU A 266 -12.46 -10.79 6.41
N SER A 267 -12.32 -9.59 5.82
CA SER A 267 -13.28 -8.50 5.98
C SER A 267 -13.51 -7.77 4.66
N ARG A 268 -14.75 -7.83 4.16
CA ARG A 268 -15.16 -7.09 2.96
C ARG A 268 -15.13 -5.56 3.14
N ASN A 269 -14.97 -5.09 4.38
CA ASN A 269 -14.76 -3.69 4.72
C ASN A 269 -13.28 -3.31 4.83
N TYR A 270 -12.36 -4.19 4.41
CA TYR A 270 -10.93 -3.93 4.47
C TYR A 270 -10.53 -2.65 3.71
N LEU A 271 -9.71 -1.84 4.39
CA LEU A 271 -9.11 -0.65 3.84
C LEU A 271 -7.78 -1.00 3.19
N PHE A 272 -7.75 -0.97 1.86
CA PHE A 272 -6.54 -1.12 1.07
C PHE A 272 -5.61 0.06 1.29
N MET A 273 -4.33 -0.29 1.39
CA MET A 273 -3.23 0.63 1.45
C MET A 273 -2.60 0.77 0.06
N SER A 274 -2.22 1.99 -0.31
CA SER A 274 -1.45 2.23 -1.53
C SER A 274 -0.32 3.22 -1.28
N THR A 275 0.81 2.95 -1.92
CA THR A 275 2.01 3.76 -1.85
C THR A 275 2.17 4.50 -3.17
N VAL A 276 2.51 5.78 -3.15
CA VAL A 276 2.79 6.60 -4.35
C VAL A 276 4.20 7.16 -4.20
N ILE A 277 5.05 6.89 -5.18
CA ILE A 277 6.47 7.26 -5.19
C ILE A 277 6.86 7.82 -6.56
N GLY A 278 7.89 8.67 -6.61
CA GLY A 278 8.50 9.12 -7.87
C GLY A 278 9.55 8.12 -8.37
N ALA A 279 9.57 7.86 -9.68
CA ALA A 279 10.57 7.01 -10.32
C ALA A 279 11.98 7.58 -10.21
N ASP A 280 12.10 8.91 -10.25
CA ASP A 280 13.35 9.65 -10.10
C ASP A 280 13.98 9.43 -8.71
N ASP A 281 13.18 9.56 -7.64
CA ASP A 281 13.64 9.29 -6.27
C ASP A 281 13.93 7.80 -6.07
N LEU A 282 13.15 6.89 -6.68
CA LEU A 282 13.44 5.46 -6.68
C LEU A 282 14.79 5.16 -7.34
N ALA A 283 15.01 5.65 -8.56
CA ALA A 283 16.21 5.38 -9.34
C ALA A 283 17.47 5.99 -8.71
N LYS A 284 17.34 7.18 -8.12
CA LYS A 284 18.44 7.87 -7.42
C LYS A 284 18.94 7.09 -6.21
N ASN A 285 18.03 6.55 -5.40
CA ASN A 285 18.40 5.90 -4.13
C ASN A 285 18.55 4.37 -4.25
N PHE A 286 17.87 3.75 -5.22
CA PHE A 286 17.87 2.30 -5.46
C PHE A 286 17.96 2.04 -6.97
N PRO A 287 19.15 2.22 -7.57
CA PRO A 287 19.36 1.99 -9.00
C PRO A 287 19.13 0.53 -9.39
N ALA A 288 18.92 0.30 -10.69
CA ALA A 288 18.77 -1.02 -11.30
C ALA A 288 20.08 -1.82 -11.25
#